data_AF-A0A8S9W097-F1
#
_entry.id   AF-A0A8S9W097-F1
#
_cell.length_a   1.000
_cell.length_b   1.000
_cell.length_c   1.000
_cell.angle_alpha   90.00
_cell.angle_beta   90.00
_cell.angle_gamma   90.00
#
_symmetry.space_group_name_H-M   'P 1'
#
loop_
_entity.id
_entity.type
_entity.pdbx_description
1 polymer ?
#
loop_
_entity_poly.entity_id
_entity_poly.type
_entity_poly.pdbx_seq_one_letter_code
_entity_poly.pdbx_strand_id
1 'polypeptide(L)'
;MKTLQDIFKKYPDVKNVFVFGSRAKGTYKQGSDIDLAIMNEGVQDTFIRKMKSDFEDSNLPYTVDLVNYHTLKHPELKKHIDRVGVPLFLD
;
A
#
# COMPACT_ATOMS: atom_id res chain seq x y z
N MET A 1 18.10 -5.19 -5.35
CA MET A 1 16.92 -5.89 -4.79
C MET A 1 15.83 -4.85 -4.71
N LYS A 2 14.76 -4.94 -5.52
CA LYS A 2 13.68 -3.95 -5.49
C LYS A 2 12.91 -4.11 -4.19
N THR A 3 12.92 -3.08 -3.36
CA THR A 3 12.07 -2.98 -2.16
C THR A 3 10.73 -2.35 -2.54
N LEU A 4 9.74 -2.44 -1.65
CA LEU A 4 8.47 -1.70 -1.81
C LEU A 4 8.73 -0.20 -2.05
N GLN A 5 9.73 0.36 -1.38
CA GLN A 5 10.10 1.77 -1.49
C GLN A 5 10.63 2.14 -2.88
N ASP A 6 11.35 1.23 -3.56
CA ASP A 6 11.85 1.50 -4.92
C ASP A 6 10.72 1.61 -5.93
N ILE A 7 9.60 0.88 -5.73
CA ILE A 7 8.41 1.01 -6.56
C ILE A 7 7.75 2.36 -6.29
N PHE A 8 7.54 2.74 -5.02
CA PHE A 8 6.93 4.03 -4.69
C PHE A 8 7.70 5.23 -5.24
N LYS A 9 9.04 5.20 -5.19
CA LYS A 9 9.89 6.28 -5.72
C LYS A 9 9.74 6.53 -7.23
N LYS A 10 9.18 5.60 -8.00
CA LYS A 10 8.86 5.84 -9.42
C LYS A 10 7.65 6.75 -9.64
N TYR A 11 6.85 6.99 -8.60
CA TYR A 11 5.60 7.73 -8.64
C TYR A 11 5.69 8.95 -7.71
N PRO A 12 6.13 10.12 -8.22
CA PRO A 12 6.37 11.30 -7.39
C PRO A 12 5.16 11.79 -6.60
N ASP A 13 3.95 11.51 -7.07
CA ASP A 13 2.71 11.87 -6.39
C ASP A 13 2.43 10.99 -5.16
N VAL A 14 3.14 9.88 -4.98
CA VAL A 14 3.00 8.99 -3.81
C VAL A 14 3.96 9.46 -2.73
N LYS A 15 3.41 10.04 -1.67
CA LYS A 15 4.19 10.61 -0.56
C LYS A 15 4.07 9.80 0.73
N ASN A 16 2.87 9.32 1.03
CA ASN A 16 2.58 8.63 2.28
C ASN A 16 1.96 7.27 1.98
N VAL A 17 2.67 6.18 2.31
CA VAL A 17 2.14 4.82 2.21
C VAL A 17 2.20 4.14 3.57
N PHE A 18 1.07 3.60 3.98
CA PHE A 18 0.90 2.90 5.25
C PHE A 18 0.70 1.41 4.96
N VAL A 19 1.28 0.55 5.79
CA VAL A 19 0.90 -0.86 5.86
C VAL A 19 -0.26 -0.98 6.84
N PHE A 20 -1.29 -1.77 6.49
CA PHE A 20 -2.38 -2.13 7.38
C PHE A 20 -2.55 -3.65 7.44
N GLY A 21 -3.67 -4.12 7.99
CA GLY A 21 -4.01 -5.54 7.96
C GLY A 21 -3.10 -6.40 8.84
N SER A 22 -2.84 -7.63 8.38
CA SER A 22 -2.19 -8.66 9.23
C SER A 22 -0.77 -8.31 9.63
N ARG A 23 -0.02 -7.66 8.73
CA ARG A 23 1.38 -7.26 8.96
C ARG A 23 1.49 -6.09 9.91
N ALA A 24 0.61 -5.09 9.80
CA ALA A 24 0.57 -3.98 10.75
C ALA A 24 0.20 -4.45 12.17
N LYS A 25 -0.65 -5.47 12.29
CA LYS A 25 -1.05 -6.06 13.58
C LYS A 25 -0.04 -7.07 14.14
N GLY A 26 0.99 -7.47 13.38
CA GLY A 26 1.93 -8.53 13.79
C GLY A 26 1.33 -9.94 13.80
N THR A 27 0.17 -10.16 13.17
CA THR A 27 -0.53 -11.46 13.13
C THR A 27 -0.42 -12.16 11.78
N TYR A 28 0.53 -11.77 10.94
CA TYR A 28 0.73 -12.33 9.61
C TYR A 28 1.34 -13.74 9.67
N LYS A 29 1.12 -14.54 8.65
CA LYS A 29 1.76 -15.85 8.46
C LYS A 29 2.75 -15.77 7.30
N GLN A 30 3.60 -16.78 7.16
CA GLN A 30 4.43 -16.91 5.97
C GLN A 30 3.53 -16.97 4.72
N GLY A 31 3.81 -16.13 3.73
CA GLY A 31 3.01 -16.01 2.52
C GLY A 31 1.78 -15.09 2.61
N SER A 32 1.51 -14.46 3.77
CA SER A 32 0.48 -13.41 3.83
C SER A 32 0.83 -12.27 2.86
N ASP A 33 -0.21 -11.73 2.24
CA ASP A 33 -0.18 -10.51 1.45
C ASP A 33 0.31 -9.30 2.27
N ILE A 34 0.59 -8.22 1.57
CA ILE A 34 0.88 -6.91 2.16
C ILE A 34 -0.24 -5.96 1.76
N ASP A 35 -1.05 -5.58 2.75
CA ASP A 35 -2.08 -4.56 2.60
C ASP A 35 -1.45 -3.16 2.73
N LEU A 36 -1.53 -2.36 1.67
CA LEU A 36 -0.93 -1.04 1.57
C LEU A 36 -1.96 0.02 1.23
N ALA A 37 -1.95 1.14 1.96
CA ALA A 37 -2.82 2.28 1.73
C ALA A 37 -1.99 3.51 1.38
N ILE A 38 -2.30 4.16 0.26
CA ILE A 38 -1.78 5.49 -0.06
C ILE A 38 -2.62 6.51 0.67
N MET A 39 -1.97 7.26 1.57
CA MET A 39 -2.62 8.14 2.54
C MET A 39 -2.64 9.61 2.11
N ASN A 40 -1.81 10.01 1.13
CA ASN A 40 -1.86 11.36 0.59
C ASN A 40 -2.89 11.51 -0.53
N GLU A 41 -3.44 12.71 -0.67
CA GLU A 41 -4.37 13.06 -1.75
C GLU A 41 -3.64 13.25 -3.09
N GLY A 42 -4.40 13.38 -4.18
CA GLY A 42 -3.88 13.74 -5.50
C GLY A 42 -3.34 12.58 -6.34
N VAL A 43 -3.33 11.36 -5.82
CA VAL A 43 -2.89 10.18 -6.59
C VAL A 43 -4.01 9.68 -7.50
N GLN A 44 -3.76 9.68 -8.80
CA GLN A 44 -4.72 9.22 -9.80
C GLN A 44 -4.87 7.70 -9.79
N ASP A 45 -6.09 7.20 -9.98
CA ASP A 45 -6.39 5.76 -10.05
C ASP A 45 -5.59 5.03 -11.14
N THR A 46 -5.20 5.72 -12.21
CA THR A 46 -4.31 5.20 -13.26
C THR A 46 -2.93 4.84 -12.71
N PHE A 47 -2.38 5.64 -11.78
CA PHE A 47 -1.12 5.34 -11.10
C PHE A 47 -1.25 4.20 -10.10
N ILE A 48 -2.40 4.08 -9.42
CA ILE A 48 -2.70 2.91 -8.57
C ILE A 48 -2.62 1.62 -9.37
N ARG A 49 -3.27 1.58 -10.55
CA ARG A 49 -3.24 0.41 -11.45
C ARG A 49 -1.83 0.10 -11.94
N LYS A 50 -1.04 1.11 -12.32
CA LYS A 50 0.36 0.94 -12.73
C LYS A 50 1.23 0.41 -11.59
N MET A 51 1.06 0.92 -10.37
CA MET A 51 1.76 0.39 -9.19
C MET A 51 1.41 -1.07 -8.90
N LYS A 52 0.13 -1.45 -9.03
CA LYS A 52 -0.28 -2.87 -8.91
C LYS A 52 0.43 -3.76 -9.94
N SER A 53 0.48 -3.35 -11.21
CA SER A 53 1.26 -4.05 -12.24
C SER A 53 2.75 -4.12 -11.89
N ASP A 54 3.34 -3.03 -11.42
CA ASP A 54 4.74 -2.99 -10.99
C ASP A 54 5.04 -3.94 -9.82
N PHE A 55 4.08 -4.17 -8.91
CA PHE A 55 4.19 -5.15 -7.83
C PHE A 55 4.07 -6.58 -8.34
N GLU A 56 3.14 -6.85 -9.26
CA GLU A 56 2.98 -8.16 -9.90
C GLU A 56 4.22 -8.56 -10.72
N ASP A 57 4.83 -7.61 -11.43
CA ASP A 57 6.05 -7.80 -12.22
C ASP A 57 7.33 -7.81 -11.35
N SER A 58 7.20 -7.68 -10.04
CA SER A 58 8.34 -7.65 -9.12
C SER A 58 8.72 -9.04 -8.61
N ASN A 59 9.97 -9.20 -8.17
CA ASN A 59 10.44 -10.43 -7.52
C ASN A 59 10.10 -10.47 -6.01
N LEU A 60 9.04 -9.77 -5.58
CA LEU A 60 8.62 -9.80 -4.18
C LEU A 60 8.04 -11.18 -3.85
N PRO A 61 8.40 -11.79 -2.71
CA PRO A 61 7.91 -13.12 -2.35
C PRO A 61 6.49 -13.11 -1.78
N TYR A 62 5.76 -12.01 -1.95
CA TYR A 62 4.42 -11.77 -1.43
C TYR A 62 3.63 -10.91 -2.40
N THR A 63 2.31 -11.11 -2.41
CA THR A 63 1.36 -10.27 -3.13
C THR A 63 1.13 -8.95 -2.37
N VAL A 64 0.74 -7.90 -3.10
CA VAL A 64 0.45 -6.59 -2.53
C VAL A 64 -0.99 -6.22 -2.89
N ASP A 65 -1.82 -5.93 -1.88
CA ASP A 65 -3.09 -5.24 -2.11
C ASP A 65 -2.92 -3.75 -1.82
N LEU A 66 -3.04 -2.93 -2.86
CA LEU A 66 -2.86 -1.49 -2.80
C LEU A 66 -4.21 -0.77 -2.92
N VAL A 67 -4.52 0.12 -1.97
CA VAL A 67 -5.71 0.97 -2.00
C VAL A 67 -5.33 2.45 -1.96
N ASN A 68 -6.16 3.28 -2.59
CA ASN A 68 -6.10 4.74 -2.45
C ASN A 68 -7.09 5.14 -1.34
N TYR A 69 -6.56 5.59 -0.20
CA TYR A 69 -7.37 5.87 0.99
C TYR A 69 -8.46 6.89 0.68
N HIS A 70 -8.15 7.95 -0.07
CA HIS A 70 -9.09 9.05 -0.30
C HIS A 70 -10.26 8.67 -1.19
N THR A 71 -10.07 7.75 -2.13
CA THR A 71 -11.13 7.28 -3.03
C THR A 71 -11.91 6.07 -2.49
N LEU A 72 -11.49 5.50 -1.36
CA LEU A 72 -12.22 4.41 -0.70
C LEU A 72 -13.64 4.84 -0.30
N LYS A 73 -14.63 4.06 -0.76
CA LYS A 73 -16.05 4.22 -0.44
C LYS A 73 -16.53 3.33 0.71
N HIS A 74 -15.61 2.58 1.35
CA HIS A 74 -15.91 1.64 2.44
C HIS A 74 -15.49 2.24 3.79
N PRO A 75 -16.42 2.83 4.57
CA PRO A 75 -16.06 3.53 5.81
C PRO A 75 -15.41 2.63 6.86
N GLU A 76 -15.85 1.38 6.94
CA GLU A 76 -15.27 0.40 7.88
C GLU A 76 -13.82 0.05 7.54
N LEU A 77 -13.48 0.01 6.25
CA LEU A 77 -12.10 -0.18 5.82
C LEU A 77 -11.24 1.04 6.15
N LYS A 78 -11.76 2.26 5.93
CA LYS A 78 -11.08 3.50 6.35
C LYS A 78 -10.79 3.49 7.85
N LYS A 79 -11.82 3.25 8.68
CA LYS A 79 -11.67 3.13 10.14
C LYS A 79 -10.66 2.06 10.54
N HIS A 80 -10.61 0.94 9.82
CA HIS A 80 -9.63 -0.10 10.07
C HIS A 80 -8.21 0.40 9.80
N ILE A 81 -7.98 1.00 8.62
CA ILE A 81 -6.69 1.59 8.23
C ILE A 81 -6.27 2.67 9.24
N ASP A 82 -7.17 3.56 9.65
CA ASP A 82 -6.88 4.61 10.63
C ASP A 82 -6.46 4.04 11.99
N ARG A 83 -7.09 2.93 12.40
CA ARG A 83 -6.83 2.31 13.71
C ARG A 83 -5.52 1.53 13.74
N VAL A 84 -5.16 0.84 12.66
CA VAL A 84 -4.03 -0.12 12.67
C VAL A 84 -2.90 0.24 11.74
N GLY A 85 -3.07 1.24 10.89
CA GLY A 85 -2.11 1.62 9.86
C GLY A 85 -0.78 2.09 10.47
N VAL A 86 0.32 1.58 9.93
CA VAL A 86 1.68 1.95 10.33
C VAL A 86 2.40 2.57 9.11
N PRO A 87 3.08 3.72 9.27
CA PRO A 87 3.86 4.31 8.17
C PRO A 87 4.91 3.34 7.64
N LEU A 88 4.93 3.15 6.32
CA LEU A 88 5.91 2.30 5.61
C LEU A 88 6.82 3.13 4.69
N PHE A 89 6.29 4.21 4.13
CA PHE A 89 7.00 5.11 3.23
C PHE A 89 6.52 6.54 3.43
N LEU A 90 7.47 7.46 3.58
CA LEU A 90 7.28 8.91 3.73
C LEU A 90 8.36 9.59 2.87
N ASP A 91 7.96 10.42 1.91
CA ASP A 91 8.83 11.16 0.97
C ASP A 91 8.59 12.67 1.03
#